data_AF-A0A929CNJ8-F1
#
_entry.id   AF-A0A929CNJ8-F1
#
_cell.length_a   1.000
_cell.length_b   1.000
_cell.length_c   1.000
_cell.angle_alpha   90.00
_cell.angle_beta   90.00
_cell.angle_gamma   90.00
#
_symmetry.space_group_name_H-M   'P 1'
#
loop_
_entity.id
_entity.type
_entity.pdbx_description
1 polymer ?
#
loop_
_entity_poly.entity_id
_entity_poly.type
_entity_poly.pdbx_seq_one_letter_code
_entity_poly.pdbx_strand_id
1 'polypeptide(L)'
;QRIHYTVGDDIAVFIYFTHAKSDNDTDTSITLGTAYYNTSVVIYEQTLRDLNESQGYDLLILEETTVQHEFSHILGLVNLRDDDIHANHEDPLHGKHCIVEDCLMYYASNRSQFFRNRSTVPELDPLCIEDLQAKGGK
;
A
#
# COMPACT_ATOMS: atom_id res chain seq x y z
N GLN A 1 8.58 13.75 16.77
CA GLN A 1 9.03 12.86 17.87
C GLN A 1 7.96 11.80 18.09
N ARG A 2 8.31 10.52 18.20
CA ARG A 2 7.36 9.42 18.44
C ARG A 2 7.06 9.32 19.94
N ILE A 3 5.79 9.34 20.32
CA ILE A 3 5.35 9.31 21.72
C ILE A 3 4.50 8.08 22.07
N HIS A 4 4.12 7.28 21.08
CA HIS A 4 3.41 6.00 21.23
C HIS A 4 4.25 4.86 20.64
N TYR A 5 4.16 3.68 21.26
CA TYR A 5 4.95 2.49 20.92
C TYR A 5 4.05 1.26 20.92
N THR A 6 4.39 0.27 20.08
CA THR A 6 3.72 -1.03 20.03
C THR A 6 3.94 -1.78 21.34
N VAL A 7 2.88 -2.24 21.99
CA VAL A 7 2.92 -2.95 23.28
C VAL A 7 1.85 -4.04 23.30
N GLY A 8 2.24 -5.28 23.59
CA GLY A 8 1.30 -6.41 23.63
C GLY A 8 0.58 -6.56 22.30
N ASP A 9 -0.75 -6.48 22.35
CA ASP A 9 -1.63 -6.59 21.19
C ASP A 9 -1.93 -5.23 20.51
N ASP A 10 -1.38 -4.13 21.02
CA ASP A 10 -1.57 -2.79 20.46
C ASP A 10 -0.42 -2.42 19.52
N ILE A 11 -0.76 -2.09 18.26
CA ILE A 11 0.19 -1.51 17.31
C ILE A 11 0.12 0.01 17.29
N ALA A 12 1.27 0.68 17.40
CA ALA A 12 1.37 2.12 17.16
C ALA A 12 1.94 2.36 15.77
N VAL A 13 1.16 2.94 14.86
CA VAL A 13 1.59 3.27 13.49
C VAL A 13 1.74 4.77 13.34
N PHE A 14 2.78 5.21 12.63
CA PHE A 14 2.98 6.62 12.28
C PHE A 14 2.76 6.81 10.78
N ILE A 15 1.73 7.57 10.41
CA ILE A 15 1.43 7.90 9.02
C ILE A 15 1.75 9.37 8.80
N TYR A 16 2.62 9.66 7.84
CA TYR A 16 3.05 11.02 7.50
C TYR A 16 2.58 11.41 6.11
N PHE A 17 1.74 12.43 6.04
CA PHE A 17 1.29 13.03 4.79
C PHE A 17 2.24 14.18 4.42
N THR A 18 2.86 14.11 3.25
CA THR A 18 3.89 15.05 2.82
C THR A 18 3.53 15.78 1.53
N HIS A 19 4.06 16.99 1.37
CA HIS A 19 4.03 17.71 0.09
C HIS A 19 5.21 17.35 -0.83
N ALA A 20 6.17 16.57 -0.34
CA ALA A 20 7.27 16.06 -1.16
C ALA A 20 6.78 14.97 -2.12
N LYS A 21 7.53 14.77 -3.21
CA LYS A 21 7.35 13.64 -4.14
C LYS A 21 8.21 12.45 -3.70
N SER A 22 8.01 11.29 -4.31
CA SER A 22 8.90 10.16 -4.07
C SER A 22 10.22 10.37 -4.80
N ASP A 23 11.33 10.00 -4.17
CA ASP A 23 12.64 9.97 -4.83
C ASP A 23 12.72 8.88 -5.92
N ASN A 24 11.77 7.94 -5.94
CA ASN A 24 11.65 6.88 -6.95
C ASN A 24 10.76 7.25 -8.13
N ASP A 25 10.20 8.47 -8.15
CA ASP A 25 9.34 8.91 -9.25
C ASP A 25 10.14 9.05 -10.55
N THR A 26 9.49 8.66 -11.64
CA THR A 26 9.99 8.83 -13.01
C THR A 26 8.91 9.52 -13.84
N ASP A 27 9.25 9.94 -15.07
CA ASP A 27 8.29 10.57 -15.98
C ASP A 27 7.06 9.68 -16.28
N THR A 28 7.20 8.35 -16.14
CA THR A 28 6.18 7.37 -16.51
C THR A 28 5.61 6.57 -15.33
N SER A 29 6.17 6.72 -14.14
CA SER A 29 5.75 5.97 -12.96
C SER A 29 5.89 6.84 -11.73
N ILE A 30 4.75 7.11 -11.09
CA ILE A 30 4.63 7.94 -9.89
C ILE A 30 4.22 7.03 -8.73
N THR A 31 4.93 7.11 -7.62
CA THR A 31 4.69 6.38 -6.37
C THR A 31 3.76 7.21 -5.49
N LEU A 32 2.73 6.59 -4.91
CA LEU A 32 1.70 7.31 -4.16
C LEU A 32 1.92 7.27 -2.63
N GLY A 33 2.49 6.19 -2.13
CA GLY A 33 2.89 6.02 -0.74
C GLY A 33 4.09 5.09 -0.60
N THR A 34 4.62 4.99 0.61
CA THR A 34 5.65 4.01 0.95
C THR A 34 5.57 3.66 2.42
N ALA A 35 5.43 2.38 2.71
CA ALA A 35 5.65 1.79 4.02
C ALA A 35 7.15 1.58 4.24
N TYR A 36 7.65 1.99 5.39
CA TYR A 36 9.06 1.85 5.75
C TYR A 36 9.22 1.55 7.23
N TYR A 37 10.28 0.81 7.56
CA TYR A 37 10.41 0.13 8.85
C TYR A 37 9.17 -0.75 9.14
N ASN A 38 8.92 -1.06 10.41
CA ASN A 38 7.86 -1.98 10.81
C ASN A 38 6.51 -1.27 11.11
N THR A 39 6.47 0.06 11.12
CA THR A 39 5.34 0.81 11.71
C THR A 39 5.18 2.24 11.17
N SER A 40 5.80 2.57 10.03
CA SER A 40 5.78 3.92 9.50
C SER A 40 5.36 3.93 8.04
N VAL A 41 4.53 4.88 7.67
CA VAL A 41 4.05 5.08 6.30
C VAL A 41 4.22 6.54 5.93
N VAL A 42 4.66 6.82 4.71
CA VAL A 42 4.58 8.14 4.10
C VAL A 42 3.57 8.10 2.96
N ILE A 43 2.70 9.09 2.90
CA ILE A 43 1.74 9.31 1.82
C ILE A 43 2.12 10.61 1.12
N TYR A 44 2.33 10.57 -0.19
CA TYR A 44 2.71 11.73 -1.00
C TYR A 44 1.46 12.55 -1.36
N GLU A 45 0.85 13.16 -0.35
CA GLU A 45 -0.45 13.83 -0.40
C GLU A 45 -0.57 14.87 -1.52
N GLN A 46 0.46 15.70 -1.72
CA GLN A 46 0.43 16.68 -2.82
C GLN A 46 0.37 15.98 -4.19
N THR A 47 1.05 14.85 -4.34
CA THR A 47 0.99 14.04 -5.57
C THR A 47 -0.42 13.51 -5.83
N LEU A 48 -1.15 13.07 -4.79
CA LEU A 48 -2.54 12.61 -4.94
C LEU A 48 -3.46 13.74 -5.40
N ARG A 49 -3.31 14.94 -4.80
CA ARG A 49 -4.06 16.14 -5.19
C ARG A 49 -3.75 16.57 -6.62
N ASP A 50 -2.48 16.58 -7.00
CA ASP A 50 -2.05 16.91 -8.36
C ASP A 50 -2.66 15.92 -9.38
N LEU A 51 -2.78 14.63 -9.06
CA LEU A 51 -3.43 13.64 -9.91
C LEU A 51 -4.95 13.84 -9.99
N ASN A 52 -5.61 14.21 -8.89
CA ASN A 52 -7.02 14.58 -8.90
C ASN A 52 -7.28 15.79 -9.81
N GLU A 53 -6.47 16.85 -9.69
CA GLU A 53 -6.62 18.06 -10.49
C GLU A 53 -6.26 17.85 -11.97
N SER A 54 -5.18 17.12 -12.25
CA SER A 54 -4.64 16.98 -13.62
C SER A 54 -5.26 15.84 -14.43
N GLN A 55 -5.63 14.72 -13.79
CA GLN A 55 -6.18 13.53 -14.46
C GLN A 55 -7.67 13.31 -14.16
N GLY A 56 -8.25 14.04 -13.20
CA GLY A 56 -9.65 13.86 -12.79
C GLY A 56 -9.90 12.57 -12.01
N TYR A 57 -8.85 11.95 -11.46
CA TYR A 57 -8.98 10.77 -10.61
C TYR A 57 -9.68 11.13 -9.30
N ASP A 58 -10.52 10.25 -8.77
CA ASP A 58 -11.21 10.51 -7.50
C ASP A 58 -10.20 10.53 -6.34
N LEU A 59 -10.15 11.63 -5.59
CA LEU A 59 -9.18 11.83 -4.51
C LEU A 59 -9.40 10.84 -3.35
N LEU A 60 -10.67 10.51 -3.04
CA LEU A 60 -10.98 9.55 -1.99
C LEU A 60 -10.45 8.16 -2.37
N ILE A 61 -10.68 7.74 -3.62
CA ILE A 61 -10.19 6.45 -4.12
C ILE A 61 -8.65 6.39 -4.07
N LEU A 62 -7.97 7.48 -4.46
CA LEU A 62 -6.51 7.59 -4.41
C LEU A 62 -5.98 7.46 -2.97
N GLU A 63 -6.50 8.28 -2.06
CA GLU A 63 -6.07 8.30 -0.66
C GLU A 63 -6.34 6.96 0.03
N GLU A 64 -7.56 6.43 -0.12
CA GLU A 64 -7.97 5.20 0.55
C GLU A 64 -7.21 3.99 0.03
N THR A 65 -7.07 3.84 -1.29
CA THR A 65 -6.28 2.74 -1.89
C THR A 65 -4.82 2.81 -1.43
N THR A 66 -4.21 3.99 -1.48
CA THR A 66 -2.80 4.16 -1.11
C THR A 66 -2.59 3.86 0.37
N VAL A 67 -3.40 4.43 1.25
CA VAL A 67 -3.29 4.20 2.69
C VAL A 67 -3.51 2.73 3.03
N GLN A 68 -4.53 2.08 2.48
CA GLN A 68 -4.82 0.68 2.77
C GLN A 68 -3.72 -0.27 2.24
N HIS A 69 -3.17 0.01 1.06
CA HIS A 69 -2.05 -0.74 0.49
C HIS A 69 -0.81 -0.66 1.41
N GLU A 70 -0.38 0.56 1.76
CA GLU A 70 0.80 0.72 2.60
C GLU A 70 0.57 0.21 4.02
N PHE A 71 -0.65 0.34 4.55
CA PHE A 71 -0.99 -0.20 5.86
C PHE A 71 -1.00 -1.73 5.85
N SER A 72 -1.36 -2.37 4.75
CA SER A 72 -1.27 -3.82 4.59
C SER A 72 0.18 -4.31 4.63
N HIS A 73 1.14 -3.52 4.13
CA HIS A 73 2.56 -3.78 4.39
C HIS A 73 2.92 -3.71 5.88
N ILE A 74 2.35 -2.76 6.64
CA ILE A 74 2.55 -2.71 8.11
C ILE A 74 1.99 -3.97 8.79
N LEU A 75 0.92 -4.56 8.24
CA LEU A 75 0.32 -5.80 8.73
C LEU A 75 1.06 -7.07 8.27
N GLY A 76 2.17 -6.93 7.52
CA GLY A 76 3.02 -8.05 7.13
C GLY A 76 2.76 -8.61 5.73
N LEU A 77 1.88 -8.00 4.94
CA LEU A 77 1.61 -8.42 3.56
C LEU A 77 2.56 -7.73 2.56
N VAL A 78 2.90 -8.31 1.42
CA VAL A 78 2.94 -9.74 1.14
C VAL A 78 4.36 -10.24 1.43
N ASN A 79 4.48 -11.43 2.01
CA ASN A 79 5.75 -12.15 2.16
C ASN A 79 6.97 -11.31 2.65
N LEU A 80 6.75 -10.33 3.54
CA LEU A 80 7.82 -9.39 3.95
C LEU A 80 8.97 -10.06 4.70
N ARG A 81 8.76 -11.27 5.22
CA ARG A 81 9.70 -12.02 6.05
C ARG A 81 9.93 -13.46 5.58
N ASP A 82 9.66 -13.74 4.30
CA ASP A 82 9.69 -15.12 3.75
C ASP A 82 8.72 -16.04 4.53
N ASP A 83 7.54 -15.51 4.86
CA ASP A 83 6.53 -16.09 5.75
C ASP A 83 5.14 -16.25 5.08
N ASP A 84 5.10 -16.22 3.75
CA ASP A 84 3.93 -16.56 2.96
C ASP A 84 3.52 -18.03 3.18
N ILE A 85 2.24 -18.27 3.44
CA ILE A 85 1.70 -19.62 3.60
C ILE A 85 1.39 -20.29 2.25
N HIS A 86 1.43 -19.52 1.17
CA HIS A 86 1.20 -19.94 -0.21
C HIS A 86 2.52 -20.01 -0.99
N ALA A 87 2.59 -20.90 -1.98
CA ALA A 87 3.83 -21.13 -2.73
C ALA A 87 4.08 -20.09 -3.85
N ASN A 88 3.03 -19.44 -4.39
CA ASN A 88 3.11 -18.59 -5.60
C ASN A 88 2.24 -17.32 -5.47
N HIS A 89 2.20 -16.71 -4.29
CA HIS A 89 1.35 -15.53 -4.04
C HIS A 89 2.10 -14.20 -4.24
N GLU A 90 3.38 -14.12 -3.86
CA GLU A 90 4.24 -12.97 -4.19
C GLU A 90 4.46 -12.82 -5.71
N ASP A 91 4.38 -11.58 -6.21
CA ASP A 91 4.78 -11.22 -7.57
C ASP A 91 6.32 -11.36 -7.75
N PRO A 92 6.81 -12.25 -8.63
CA PRO A 92 8.24 -12.51 -8.81
C PRO A 92 9.00 -11.34 -9.47
N LEU A 93 8.30 -10.41 -10.13
CA LEU A 93 8.90 -9.21 -10.72
C LEU A 93 8.81 -8.01 -9.77
N HIS A 94 7.83 -8.03 -8.86
CA HIS A 94 7.56 -6.96 -7.90
C HIS A 94 7.42 -7.55 -6.49
N GLY A 95 8.51 -8.09 -5.96
CA GLY A 95 8.50 -8.74 -4.65
C GLY A 95 7.82 -7.90 -3.56
N LYS A 96 7.30 -8.57 -2.54
CA LYS A 96 6.45 -8.01 -1.47
C LYS A 96 5.04 -7.56 -1.89
N HIS A 97 4.65 -7.78 -3.15
CA HIS A 97 3.31 -7.47 -3.65
C HIS A 97 2.61 -8.76 -4.08
N CYS A 98 1.28 -8.72 -4.15
CA CYS A 98 0.46 -9.82 -4.62
C CYS A 98 0.57 -9.96 -6.15
N ILE A 99 0.58 -11.20 -6.65
CA ILE A 99 0.54 -11.51 -8.09
C ILE A 99 -0.84 -11.23 -8.75
N VAL A 100 -1.91 -11.11 -7.95
CA VAL A 100 -3.28 -10.95 -8.47
C VAL A 100 -3.53 -9.48 -8.82
N GLU A 101 -3.72 -9.17 -10.11
CA GLU A 101 -3.79 -7.80 -10.63
C GLU A 101 -4.92 -6.92 -10.06
N ASP A 102 -6.03 -7.54 -9.65
CA ASP A 102 -7.18 -6.85 -9.06
C ASP A 102 -7.09 -6.72 -7.52
N CYS A 103 -6.05 -7.27 -6.89
CA CYS A 103 -5.84 -7.20 -5.45
C CYS A 103 -5.39 -5.79 -5.02
N LEU A 104 -5.84 -5.35 -3.84
CA LEU A 104 -5.30 -4.17 -3.17
C LEU A 104 -3.77 -4.21 -3.08
N MET A 105 -3.18 -5.38 -2.85
CA MET A 105 -1.73 -5.57 -2.73
C MET A 105 -1.01 -5.77 -4.06
N TYR A 106 -1.67 -5.64 -5.22
CA TYR A 106 -0.97 -5.62 -6.49
C TYR A 106 -0.01 -4.43 -6.59
N TYR A 107 1.18 -4.62 -7.15
CA TYR A 107 2.23 -3.59 -7.14
C TYR A 107 1.79 -2.27 -7.81
N ALA A 108 0.90 -2.35 -8.80
CA ALA A 108 0.41 -1.18 -9.51
C ALA A 108 -0.60 -0.37 -8.68
N SER A 109 -1.24 -0.95 -7.66
CA SER A 109 -2.22 -0.26 -6.80
C SER A 109 -1.63 0.97 -6.09
N ASN A 110 -0.30 1.04 -5.96
CA ASN A 110 0.45 2.19 -5.44
C ASN A 110 1.08 3.07 -6.57
N ARG A 111 0.56 2.97 -7.80
CA ARG A 111 1.05 3.71 -8.97
C ARG A 111 -0.07 4.48 -9.63
N SER A 112 0.22 5.70 -10.10
CA SER A 112 -0.79 6.57 -10.72
C SER A 112 -1.50 5.92 -11.93
N GLN A 113 -0.81 5.08 -12.71
CA GLN A 113 -1.42 4.42 -13.87
C GLN A 113 -2.57 3.46 -13.53
N PHE A 114 -2.60 2.91 -12.31
CA PHE A 114 -3.61 1.93 -11.90
C PHE A 114 -5.00 2.55 -11.74
N PHE A 115 -5.07 3.85 -11.48
CA PHE A 115 -6.33 4.56 -11.25
C PHE A 115 -7.04 4.95 -12.55
N ARG A 116 -6.44 4.68 -13.71
CA ARG A 116 -7.08 4.93 -15.00
C ARG A 116 -8.36 4.08 -15.11
N ASN A 117 -9.51 4.75 -15.08
CA ASN A 117 -10.86 4.15 -15.10
C ASN A 117 -11.27 3.37 -13.83
N ARG A 118 -10.57 3.51 -12.71
CA ARG A 118 -11.02 2.94 -11.43
C ARG A 118 -12.01 3.89 -10.77
N SER A 119 -13.10 3.33 -10.24
CA SER A 119 -14.13 4.06 -9.50
C SER A 119 -14.37 3.50 -8.10
N THR A 120 -13.62 2.47 -7.70
CA THR A 120 -13.74 1.78 -6.41
C THR A 120 -12.35 1.43 -5.89
N VAL A 121 -12.22 1.40 -4.57
CA VAL A 121 -11.02 0.91 -3.88
C VAL A 121 -10.93 -0.61 -4.10
N PRO A 122 -9.80 -1.17 -4.54
CA PRO A 122 -9.62 -2.62 -4.64
C PRO A 122 -9.64 -3.26 -3.25
N GLU A 123 -10.10 -4.50 -3.18
CA GLU A 123 -10.09 -5.29 -1.94
C GLU A 123 -8.88 -6.23 -1.91
N LEU A 124 -8.53 -6.74 -0.73
CA LEU A 124 -7.58 -7.84 -0.61
C LEU A 124 -8.17 -9.10 -1.27
N ASP A 125 -7.38 -9.76 -2.11
CA ASP A 125 -7.77 -11.05 -2.68
C ASP A 125 -7.74 -12.16 -1.60
N PRO A 126 -8.34 -13.33 -1.88
CA PRO A 126 -8.37 -14.43 -0.92
C PRO A 126 -6.99 -14.85 -0.37
N LEU A 127 -5.93 -14.82 -1.18
CA LEU A 127 -4.59 -15.18 -0.72
C LEU A 127 -4.06 -14.16 0.30
N CYS A 128 -4.19 -12.86 0.02
CA CYS A 128 -3.84 -11.81 0.98
C CYS A 128 -4.66 -11.89 2.28
N ILE A 129 -5.95 -12.25 2.19
CA ILE A 129 -6.81 -12.43 3.38
C ILE A 129 -6.34 -13.62 4.21
N GLU A 130 -6.04 -14.76 3.59
CA GLU A 130 -5.55 -15.96 4.27
C GLU A 130 -4.19 -15.71 4.94
N ASP A 131 -3.28 -15.02 4.25
CA ASP A 131 -2.01 -14.57 4.81
C ASP A 131 -2.19 -13.63 6.02
N LEU A 132 -3.11 -12.67 5.92
CA LEU A 132 -3.40 -11.73 7.00
C LEU A 132 -3.94 -12.47 8.24
N GLN A 133 -4.82 -13.44 8.03
CA GLN A 133 -5.39 -14.27 9.08
C GLN A 133 -4.32 -15.16 9.75
N ALA A 134 -3.42 -15.75 8.96
CA ALA A 134 -2.29 -16.53 9.49
C ALA A 134 -1.34 -15.67 10.35
N LYS A 135 -1.28 -14.37 10.09
CA LYS A 135 -0.53 -13.37 10.87
C LYS A 135 -1.32 -12.77 12.04
N GLY A 136 -2.54 -13.25 12.30
CA GLY A 136 -3.38 -12.86 13.43
C GLY A 136 -4.39 -11.74 13.14
N GLY A 137 -4.49 -11.27 11.89
CA GLY A 137 -5.54 -10.36 11.44
C GLY A 137 -6.92 -11.05 11.37
N LYS A 138 -7.99 -10.26 11.32
CA LYS A 138 -9.38 -10.73 11.30
C LYS A 138 -10.19 -10.00 10.24
#